data_AF-A0A3N0AHC8-F1
#
_entry.id   AF-A0A3N0AHC8-F1
#
_cell.length_a   1.000
_cell.length_b   1.000
_cell.length_c   1.000
_cell.angle_alpha   90.00
_cell.angle_beta   90.00
_cell.angle_gamma   90.00
#
_symmetry.space_group_name_H-M   'P 1'
#
loop_
_entity.id
_entity.type
_entity.pdbx_description
1 polymer ?
#
loop_
_entity_poly.entity_id
_entity_poly.type
_entity_poly.pdbx_seq_one_letter_code
_entity_poly.pdbx_strand_id
1 'polypeptide(L)'
;MPALTEKQEKQCRMDVRLTQSQRDAYERAAALKGQSLTQWATTHLDKNARFDIDTATTTFLSPEAFDSFCAMLEAPMPEAMQELLARKAVWE
;
A
#
# COMPACT_ATOMS: atom_id res chain seq x y z
N MET A 1 -18.47 -17.19 10.10
CA MET A 1 -18.99 -16.21 9.14
C MET A 1 -18.39 -16.53 7.78
N PRO A 2 -19.15 -16.99 6.76
CA PRO A 2 -18.58 -17.20 5.44
C PRO A 2 -18.37 -15.83 4.78
N ALA A 3 -17.15 -15.56 4.32
CA ALA A 3 -16.84 -14.35 3.57
C ALA A 3 -17.64 -14.35 2.26
N LEU A 4 -18.50 -13.35 2.09
CA LEU A 4 -19.17 -13.06 0.82
C LEU A 4 -18.09 -12.86 -0.23
N THR A 5 -17.88 -13.88 -1.06
CA THR A 5 -17.03 -13.74 -2.24
C THR A 5 -17.88 -13.03 -3.27
N GLU A 6 -17.97 -11.69 -3.17
CA GLU A 6 -18.56 -10.88 -4.22
C GLU A 6 -17.80 -11.20 -5.52
N LYS A 7 -18.52 -11.70 -6.53
CA LYS A 7 -18.02 -11.65 -7.91
C LYS A 7 -17.87 -10.17 -8.24
N GLN A 8 -16.67 -9.64 -8.11
CA GLN A 8 -16.34 -8.27 -8.53
C GLN A 8 -16.51 -8.19 -10.04
N GLU A 9 -17.69 -7.76 -10.47
CA GLU A 9 -17.97 -7.49 -11.87
C GLU A 9 -17.11 -6.33 -12.37
N LYS A 10 -16.59 -6.44 -13.59
CA LYS A 10 -15.75 -5.41 -14.22
C LYS A 10 -16.62 -4.22 -14.68
N GLN A 11 -17.09 -3.43 -13.74
CA GLN A 11 -18.00 -2.30 -13.99
C GLN A 11 -17.25 -1.00 -14.34
N CYS A 12 -15.97 -0.89 -13.95
CA CYS A 12 -15.16 0.30 -14.17
C CYS A 12 -14.24 0.16 -15.40
N ARG A 13 -14.08 1.25 -16.16
CA ARG A 13 -13.21 1.33 -17.33
C ARG A 13 -12.09 2.34 -17.11
N MET A 14 -10.91 2.00 -17.62
CA MET A 14 -9.74 2.88 -17.67
C MET A 14 -9.33 3.08 -19.13
N ASP A 15 -9.35 4.32 -19.61
CA ASP A 15 -8.95 4.68 -20.96
C ASP A 15 -7.55 5.32 -20.95
N VAL A 16 -6.62 4.68 -21.65
CA VAL A 16 -5.21 5.10 -21.72
C VAL A 16 -4.83 5.28 -23.18
N ARG A 17 -4.31 6.47 -23.52
CA ARG A 17 -3.68 6.71 -24.82
C ARG A 17 -2.21 6.40 -24.72
N LEU A 18 -1.71 5.59 -25.65
CA LEU A 18 -0.32 5.18 -25.73
C LEU A 18 0.31 5.75 -27.00
N THR A 19 1.59 6.05 -26.93
CA THR A 19 2.40 6.19 -28.14
C THR A 19 2.62 4.81 -28.77
N GLN A 20 2.98 4.77 -30.06
CA GLN A 20 3.26 3.50 -30.73
C GLN A 20 4.38 2.72 -30.03
N SER A 21 5.46 3.40 -29.65
CA SER A 21 6.58 2.79 -28.92
C SER A 21 6.16 2.17 -27.59
N GLN A 22 5.31 2.84 -26.81
CA GLN A 22 4.77 2.28 -25.57
C GLN A 22 3.93 1.04 -25.84
N ARG A 23 3.06 1.09 -26.85
CA ARG A 23 2.22 -0.04 -27.23
C ARG A 23 3.08 -1.26 -27.62
N ASP A 24 4.05 -1.07 -28.49
CA ASP A 24 4.93 -2.15 -28.97
C ASP A 24 5.72 -2.78 -27.82
N ALA A 25 6.23 -1.96 -26.90
CA ALA A 25 6.95 -2.42 -25.72
C ALA A 25 6.05 -3.27 -24.81
N TYR A 26 4.82 -2.81 -24.54
CA TYR A 26 3.89 -3.52 -23.66
C TYR A 26 3.35 -4.80 -24.31
N GLU A 27 3.04 -4.77 -25.61
CA GLU A 27 2.60 -5.97 -26.34
C GLU A 27 3.71 -7.03 -26.36
N ARG A 28 4.96 -6.64 -26.59
CA ARG A 28 6.11 -7.55 -26.49
C ARG A 28 6.25 -8.13 -25.08
N ALA A 29 6.15 -7.31 -24.04
CA ALA A 29 6.24 -7.78 -22.66
C ALA A 29 5.09 -8.73 -22.29
N ALA A 30 3.88 -8.45 -22.75
CA ALA A 30 2.71 -9.31 -22.57
C ALA A 30 2.87 -10.65 -23.30
N ALA A 31 3.35 -10.62 -24.55
CA ALA A 31 3.61 -11.83 -25.35
C ALA A 31 4.64 -12.75 -24.70
N LEU A 32 5.72 -12.20 -24.13
CA LEU A 32 6.73 -12.98 -23.38
C LEU A 32 6.15 -13.68 -22.14
N LYS A 33 5.00 -13.24 -21.64
CA LYS A 33 4.28 -13.84 -20.50
C LYS A 33 3.06 -14.66 -20.93
N GLY A 34 2.77 -14.76 -22.23
CA GLY A 34 1.57 -15.43 -22.74
C GLY A 34 0.27 -14.72 -22.32
N GLN A 35 0.32 -13.41 -22.10
CA GLN A 35 -0.80 -12.60 -21.62
C GLN A 35 -1.28 -11.65 -22.72
N SER A 36 -2.54 -11.22 -22.64
CA SER A 36 -3.00 -10.07 -23.43
C SER A 36 -2.40 -8.76 -22.89
N LEU A 37 -2.30 -7.74 -23.74
CA LEU A 37 -1.84 -6.41 -23.35
C LEU A 37 -2.59 -5.88 -22.11
N THR A 38 -3.92 -6.00 -22.11
CA THR A 38 -4.76 -5.55 -20.99
C THR A 38 -4.49 -6.33 -19.71
N GLN A 39 -4.36 -7.66 -19.79
CA GLN A 39 -4.08 -8.49 -18.61
C GLN A 39 -2.68 -8.19 -18.04
N TRP A 40 -1.69 -8.04 -18.91
CA TRP A 40 -0.34 -7.68 -18.51
C TRP A 40 -0.31 -6.29 -17.85
N ALA A 41 -0.95 -5.30 -18.48
CA ALA A 41 -1.00 -3.92 -17.97
C ALA A 41 -1.69 -3.84 -16.60
N THR A 42 -2.89 -4.42 -16.47
CA THR A 42 -3.63 -4.44 -15.20
C THR A 42 -2.84 -5.12 -14.09
N THR A 43 -2.22 -6.28 -14.37
CA THR A 43 -1.37 -6.98 -13.39
C THR A 43 -0.20 -6.11 -12.91
N HIS A 44 0.44 -5.35 -13.80
CA HIS A 44 1.54 -4.48 -13.42
C HIS A 44 1.04 -3.25 -12.67
N LEU A 45 -0.09 -2.67 -13.06
CA LEU A 45 -0.69 -1.56 -12.33
C LEU A 45 -1.10 -1.97 -10.91
N ASP A 46 -1.70 -3.14 -10.74
CA ASP A 46 -2.10 -3.66 -9.42
C ASP A 46 -0.87 -3.85 -8.50
N LYS A 47 0.22 -4.38 -9.06
CA LYS A 47 1.47 -4.57 -8.30
C LYS A 47 2.08 -3.25 -7.86
N ASN A 48 2.16 -2.27 -8.76
CA ASN A 48 2.74 -0.97 -8.43
C ASN A 48 1.85 -0.21 -7.45
N ALA A 49 0.53 -0.20 -7.68
CA ALA A 49 -0.41 0.44 -6.76
C ALA A 49 -0.31 -0.15 -5.35
N ARG A 50 -0.25 -1.48 -5.23
CA ARG A 50 -0.06 -2.14 -3.93
C ARG A 50 1.28 -1.77 -3.30
N PHE A 51 2.37 -1.80 -4.07
CA PHE A 51 3.69 -1.44 -3.57
C PHE A 51 3.73 0.01 -3.05
N ASP A 52 3.15 0.95 -3.79
CA ASP A 52 3.12 2.37 -3.42
C ASP A 52 2.27 2.59 -2.16
N ILE A 53 1.11 1.93 -2.05
CA ILE A 53 0.28 1.97 -0.86
C ILE A 53 1.03 1.38 0.34
N ASP A 54 1.61 0.19 0.19
CA ASP A 54 2.32 -0.49 1.27
C ASP A 54 3.52 0.35 1.74
N THR A 55 4.28 0.94 0.80
CA THR A 55 5.42 1.81 1.10
C THR A 55 5.01 3.08 1.83
N ALA A 56 3.88 3.69 1.45
CA ALA A 56 3.39 4.91 2.10
C ALA A 56 2.74 4.66 3.47
N THR A 57 2.17 3.47 3.68
CA THR A 57 1.37 3.16 4.88
C THR A 57 2.08 2.28 5.89
N THR A 58 3.17 1.61 5.50
CA THR A 58 3.91 0.69 6.36
C THR A 58 5.25 1.28 6.75
N THR A 59 5.50 1.40 8.04
CA THR A 59 6.83 1.72 8.57
C THR A 59 7.62 0.44 8.79
N PHE A 60 8.74 0.31 8.09
CA PHE A 60 9.70 -0.79 8.30
C PHE A 60 10.78 -0.33 9.26
N LEU A 61 11.02 -1.13 10.30
CA LEU A 61 12.10 -0.91 11.26
C LEU A 61 13.20 -1.94 11.03
N SER A 62 14.46 -1.56 11.26
CA SER A 62 15.53 -2.56 11.39
C SER A 62 15.26 -3.44 12.61
N PRO A 63 15.84 -4.65 12.70
CA PRO A 63 15.67 -5.51 13.86
C PRO A 63 15.97 -4.79 15.18
N GLU A 64 17.06 -4.00 15.22
CA GLU A 64 17.47 -3.26 16.41
C GLU A 64 16.50 -2.13 16.76
N ALA A 65 15.98 -1.42 15.75
CA ALA A 65 14.98 -0.38 15.95
C ALA A 65 13.63 -0.97 16.40
N PHE A 66 13.30 -2.17 15.93
CA PHE A 66 12.11 -2.90 16.34
C PHE A 66 12.22 -3.36 17.80
N ASP A 67 13.36 -3.93 18.21
CA ASP A 67 13.61 -4.33 19.60
C ASP A 67 13.53 -3.13 20.55
N SER A 68 14.13 -2.00 20.15
CA SER A 68 14.04 -0.73 20.88
C SER A 68 12.59 -0.25 20.99
N PHE A 69 11.83 -0.31 19.90
CA PHE A 69 10.42 0.04 19.90
C PHE A 69 9.60 -0.85 20.83
N CYS A 70 9.82 -2.17 20.84
CA CYS A 70 9.17 -3.10 21.77
C CYS A 70 9.50 -2.77 23.23
N ALA A 71 10.78 -2.51 23.55
CA ALA A 71 11.18 -2.11 24.89
C ALA A 71 10.51 -0.80 25.33
N MET A 72 10.34 0.16 24.41
CA MET A 72 9.62 1.41 24.67
C MET A 72 8.12 1.20 24.92
N LEU A 73 7.50 0.21 24.26
CA LEU A 73 6.09 -0.14 24.48
C LEU A 73 5.86 -0.82 25.84
N GLU A 74 6.83 -1.59 26.32
CA GLU A 74 6.77 -2.27 27.63
C GLU A 74 7.12 -1.33 28.80
N ALA A 75 7.87 -0.27 28.52
CA ALA A 75 8.23 0.72 29.53
C ALA A 75 6.99 1.47 30.06
N PRO A 76 6.98 1.87 31.35
CA PRO A 76 5.91 2.68 31.89
C PRO A 76 5.82 4.02 31.14
N MET A 77 4.60 4.56 31.08
CA MET A 77 4.34 5.83 30.39
C MET A 77 5.28 6.93 30.90
N PRO A 78 6.04 7.62 30.03
CA PRO A 78 6.96 8.67 30.45
C PRO A 78 6.24 9.80 31.20
N GLU A 79 6.88 10.35 32.22
CA GLU A 79 6.32 11.44 33.06
C GLU A 79 5.86 12.63 32.21
N ALA A 80 6.64 13.03 31.19
CA ALA A 80 6.26 14.10 30.27
C ALA A 80 4.94 13.82 29.51
N MET A 81 4.64 12.56 29.20
CA MET A 81 3.36 12.18 28.59
C MET A 81 2.23 12.22 29.62
N GLN A 82 2.50 11.79 30.86
CA GLN A 82 1.52 11.89 31.95
C GLN A 82 1.17 13.36 32.23
N GLU A 83 2.16 14.24 32.30
CA GLU A 83 1.96 15.69 32.45
C GLU A 83 1.17 16.28 31.28
N LEU A 84 1.47 15.86 30.04
CA LEU A 84 0.72 16.31 28.86
C LEU A 84 -0.76 15.90 28.94
N LEU A 85 -1.05 14.66 29.32
CA LEU A 85 -2.42 14.16 29.47
C LEU A 85 -3.16 14.80 30.66
N ALA A 86 -2.45 15.19 31.72
CA ALA A 86 -3.01 15.85 32.89
C ALA A 86 -3.36 17.33 32.65
N ARG A 87 -2.85 17.94 31.57
CA ARG A 87 -3.18 19.32 31.21
C ARG A 87 -4.64 19.40 30.77
N LYS A 88 -5.40 20.31 31.40
CA LYS A 88 -6.74 20.69 30.90
C LYS A 88 -6.60 21.29 29.49
N ALA A 89 -7.49 20.86 28.58
CA ALA A 89 -7.57 21.45 27.26
C ALA A 89 -7.83 22.96 27.39
N VAL A 90 -7.09 23.77 26.61
CA VAL A 90 -7.13 25.24 26.65
C VAL A 90 -8.36 25.80 25.90
N TRP A 91 -9.21 24.94 25.36
CA TRP A 91 -10.36 25.32 24.52
C TRP A 91 -11.67 25.42 25.31
N GLU A 92 -11.68 26.18 26.41
CA GLU A 92 -12.91 26.78 26.96
C GLU A 92 -13.04 28.25 26.55
#